data_AF-A0A549SP94-F1
#
_entry.id   AF-A0A549SP94-F1
#
_cell.length_a   1.000
_cell.length_b   1.000
_cell.length_c   1.000
_cell.angle_alpha   90.00
_cell.angle_beta   90.00
_cell.angle_gamma   90.00
#
_symmetry.space_group_name_H-M   'P 1'
#
loop_
_entity.id
_entity.type
_entity.pdbx_description
1 polymer ?
#
loop_
_entity_poly.entity_id
_entity_poly.type
_entity_poly.pdbx_seq_one_letter_code
_entity_poly.pdbx_strand_id
1 'polypeptide(L)'
;MIVKSWGRAARAALLGLALASPAGADEAFVTNQGSGDLTIVDLSTMAPVATLPIGGKPAGVAVSADGARAYVTSPEGKYLSVVDTRERRVLRKIPLEGGPLGLAVAPDGKRVYVADMYEQRLFSVDPESGVVATAQVGVTPSGVAVTPDGRTILVAIRDANKIAFVDAASFQKLGELEVGRHPFGVTIDADGKRAYSANVESDDISVIDLSSRRVIARVKVGKRPYCVALAQGRGFVTDQYAESVSVFDLSTFAPVAQVKVGEYPEGIGASRDGKTIYVANWFTNEFWSIAADSLKVIAKAKTGDGPRAFGAFIRAMN
;
A
#
# COMPACT_ATOMS: atom_id res chain seq x y z
N MET A 1 -60.05 -34.66 52.37
CA MET A 1 -58.74 -34.50 53.02
C MET A 1 -57.71 -34.18 51.93
N ILE A 2 -57.02 -33.07 52.10
CA ILE A 2 -55.96 -32.50 51.25
C ILE A 2 -54.76 -33.47 51.19
N VAL A 3 -54.10 -33.65 50.03
CA VAL A 3 -52.64 -33.45 49.83
C VAL A 3 -52.32 -33.18 48.34
N LYS A 4 -51.60 -32.08 48.08
CA LYS A 4 -50.87 -31.72 46.84
C LYS A 4 -49.43 -32.26 46.91
N SER A 5 -48.86 -32.73 45.80
CA SER A 5 -47.40 -32.68 45.49
C SER A 5 -47.18 -32.91 43.99
N TRP A 6 -46.89 -31.89 43.16
CA TRP A 6 -45.56 -31.35 42.77
C TRP A 6 -44.55 -32.36 42.24
N GLY A 7 -44.21 -32.25 40.94
CA GLY A 7 -43.20 -33.06 40.25
C GLY A 7 -42.77 -32.52 38.87
N ARG A 8 -42.21 -31.30 38.86
CA ARG A 8 -41.18 -30.72 37.95
C ARG A 8 -41.27 -30.98 36.44
N ALA A 9 -41.64 -29.93 35.69
CA ALA A 9 -41.33 -29.79 34.26
C ALA A 9 -39.82 -29.54 34.07
N ALA A 10 -39.16 -30.40 33.29
CA ALA A 10 -37.79 -30.18 32.86
C ALA A 10 -37.76 -29.12 31.74
N ARG A 11 -37.28 -27.91 32.04
CA ARG A 11 -36.89 -26.93 31.02
C ARG A 11 -35.49 -27.32 30.54
N ALA A 12 -35.40 -27.86 29.32
CA ALA A 12 -34.14 -27.96 28.62
C ALA A 12 -33.69 -26.55 28.24
N ALA A 13 -32.65 -26.04 28.91
CA ALA A 13 -31.95 -24.84 28.49
C ALA A 13 -31.05 -25.22 27.30
N LEU A 14 -31.46 -24.87 26.09
CA LEU A 14 -30.57 -24.85 24.93
C LEU A 14 -29.57 -23.70 25.14
N LEU A 15 -28.38 -24.04 25.62
CA LEU A 15 -27.22 -23.15 25.49
C LEU A 15 -26.91 -23.04 23.99
N GLY A 16 -27.32 -21.93 23.37
CA GLY A 16 -26.82 -21.56 22.05
C GLY A 16 -25.33 -21.27 22.16
N LEU A 17 -24.48 -22.19 21.68
CA LEU A 17 -23.11 -21.85 21.34
C LEU A 17 -23.18 -20.83 20.19
N ALA A 18 -22.97 -19.56 20.51
CA ALA A 18 -22.59 -18.59 19.50
C ALA A 18 -21.23 -19.05 18.97
N LEU A 19 -21.22 -19.67 17.79
CA LEU A 19 -20.00 -19.86 17.01
C LEU A 19 -19.51 -18.45 16.67
N ALA A 20 -18.49 -17.98 17.40
CA ALA A 20 -17.71 -16.85 16.93
C ALA A 20 -17.19 -17.23 15.54
N SER A 21 -17.62 -16.51 14.51
CA SER A 21 -16.97 -16.61 13.20
C SER A 21 -15.49 -16.36 13.43
N PRO A 22 -14.58 -17.21 12.92
CA PRO A 22 -13.16 -16.91 13.03
C PRO A 22 -12.95 -15.52 12.45
N ALA A 23 -12.34 -14.63 13.22
CA ALA A 23 -11.86 -13.36 12.70
C ALA A 23 -11.06 -13.68 11.43
N GLY A 24 -11.41 -13.03 10.31
CA GLY A 24 -10.71 -13.28 9.06
C GLY A 24 -9.22 -12.99 9.24
N ALA A 25 -8.35 -13.73 8.56
CA ALA A 25 -6.93 -13.38 8.53
C ALA A 25 -6.72 -12.10 7.71
N ASP A 26 -5.71 -11.30 8.06
CA ASP A 26 -5.26 -10.19 7.22
C ASP A 26 -4.95 -10.68 5.79
N GLU A 27 -5.22 -9.84 4.79
CA GLU A 27 -5.04 -10.17 3.38
C GLU A 27 -4.11 -9.17 2.70
N ALA A 28 -3.29 -9.63 1.76
CA ALA A 28 -2.57 -8.76 0.82
C ALA A 28 -3.17 -8.86 -0.59
N PHE A 29 -3.28 -7.72 -1.25
CA PHE A 29 -3.75 -7.57 -2.63
C PHE A 29 -2.57 -7.31 -3.54
N VAL A 30 -2.02 -8.35 -4.16
CA VAL A 30 -0.78 -8.30 -4.93
C VAL A 30 -1.08 -8.18 -6.42
N THR A 31 -0.78 -7.02 -7.01
CA THR A 31 -0.94 -6.76 -8.45
C THR A 31 0.12 -7.49 -9.26
N ASN A 32 -0.29 -8.22 -10.30
CA ASN A 32 0.60 -8.96 -11.18
C ASN A 32 0.55 -8.36 -12.58
N GLN A 33 1.56 -7.54 -12.90
CA GLN A 33 1.58 -6.75 -14.12
C GLN A 33 1.71 -7.64 -15.37
N GLY A 34 2.55 -8.66 -15.32
CA GLY A 34 2.83 -9.58 -16.42
C GLY A 34 1.59 -10.39 -16.81
N SER A 35 0.95 -11.03 -15.84
CA SER A 35 -0.23 -11.88 -16.06
C SER A 35 -1.55 -11.12 -16.12
N GLY A 36 -1.58 -9.85 -15.69
CA GLY A 36 -2.79 -9.02 -15.80
C GLY A 36 -3.84 -9.31 -14.74
N ASP A 37 -3.45 -9.79 -13.56
CA ASP A 37 -4.37 -10.20 -12.50
C ASP A 37 -3.97 -9.63 -11.13
N LEU A 38 -4.81 -9.90 -10.13
CA LEU A 38 -4.60 -9.55 -8.73
C LEU A 38 -4.66 -10.82 -7.89
N THR A 39 -3.55 -11.21 -7.26
CA THR A 39 -3.52 -12.30 -6.28
C THR A 39 -3.89 -11.77 -4.91
N ILE A 40 -4.88 -12.39 -4.26
CA ILE A 40 -5.20 -12.14 -2.84
C ILE A 40 -4.52 -13.23 -2.02
N VAL A 41 -3.68 -12.83 -1.07
CA VAL A 41 -2.89 -13.72 -0.21
C VAL A 41 -3.39 -13.61 1.22
N ASP A 42 -3.72 -14.74 1.85
CA ASP A 42 -3.95 -14.83 3.29
C ASP A 42 -2.61 -14.72 4.01
N LEU A 43 -2.45 -13.69 4.85
CA LEU A 43 -1.17 -13.35 5.47
C LEU A 43 -0.84 -14.21 6.70
N SER A 44 -1.81 -14.96 7.24
CA SER A 44 -1.56 -15.90 8.33
C SER A 44 -0.93 -17.20 7.84
N THR A 45 -1.32 -17.63 6.64
CA THR A 45 -0.85 -18.87 6.00
C THR A 45 0.15 -18.64 4.88
N MET A 46 0.28 -17.39 4.41
CA MET A 46 1.02 -17.02 3.20
C MET A 46 0.58 -17.83 1.97
N ALA A 47 -0.73 -18.10 1.89
CA ALA A 47 -1.33 -18.85 0.79
C ALA A 47 -2.20 -17.93 -0.10
N PRO A 48 -2.12 -18.04 -1.43
CA PRO A 48 -3.10 -17.41 -2.31
C PRO A 48 -4.49 -17.96 -2.06
N VAL A 49 -5.47 -17.08 -1.85
CA VAL A 49 -6.87 -17.42 -1.56
C VAL A 49 -7.84 -16.97 -2.66
N ALA A 50 -7.39 -16.13 -3.58
CA ALA A 50 -8.10 -15.81 -4.82
C ALA A 50 -7.14 -15.19 -5.86
N THR A 51 -7.51 -15.30 -7.13
CA THR A 51 -6.87 -14.57 -8.24
C THR A 51 -7.96 -13.92 -9.08
N LEU A 52 -7.90 -12.60 -9.25
CA LEU A 52 -8.92 -11.84 -9.96
C LEU A 52 -8.36 -11.30 -11.28
N PRO A 53 -9.01 -11.55 -12.43
CA PRO A 53 -8.59 -10.92 -13.68
C PRO A 53 -8.85 -9.41 -13.61
N ILE A 54 -7.79 -8.61 -13.79
CA ILE A 54 -7.88 -7.15 -13.82
C ILE A 54 -7.71 -6.65 -15.25
N GLY A 55 -6.64 -7.06 -15.92
CA GLY A 55 -6.23 -6.61 -17.25
C GLY A 55 -5.48 -5.27 -17.25
N GLY A 56 -4.92 -4.90 -18.40
CA GLY A 56 -4.34 -3.57 -18.61
C GLY A 56 -3.09 -3.26 -17.79
N LYS A 57 -2.27 -4.29 -17.50
CA LYS A 57 -1.00 -4.18 -16.74
C LYS A 57 -1.17 -3.60 -15.33
N PRO A 58 -1.94 -4.24 -14.44
CA PRO A 58 -2.20 -3.71 -13.09
C PRO A 58 -0.88 -3.41 -12.37
N ALA A 59 -0.82 -2.25 -11.72
CA ALA A 59 0.42 -1.70 -11.16
C ALA A 59 0.26 -1.31 -9.68
N GLY A 60 -0.21 -0.09 -9.39
CA GLY A 60 -0.46 0.36 -8.03
C GLY A 60 -1.72 -0.26 -7.43
N VAL A 61 -1.72 -0.42 -6.12
CA VAL A 61 -2.88 -0.90 -5.34
C VAL A 61 -2.98 -0.18 -4.00
N ALA A 62 -4.22 0.17 -3.61
CA ALA A 62 -4.49 0.73 -2.29
C ALA A 62 -5.83 0.21 -1.74
N VAL A 63 -5.81 -0.23 -0.49
CA VAL A 63 -6.97 -0.67 0.29
C VAL A 63 -7.48 0.51 1.11
N SER A 64 -8.80 0.67 1.14
CA SER A 64 -9.50 1.64 1.99
C SER A 64 -9.30 1.35 3.48
N ALA A 65 -9.36 2.39 4.33
CA ALA A 65 -9.07 2.26 5.76
C ALA A 65 -10.05 1.32 6.51
N ASP A 66 -11.30 1.20 6.02
CA ASP A 66 -12.29 0.24 6.54
C ASP A 66 -12.10 -1.18 5.99
N GLY A 67 -11.14 -1.36 5.06
CA GLY A 67 -10.83 -2.62 4.42
C GLY A 67 -11.89 -3.11 3.43
N ALA A 68 -12.93 -2.34 3.10
CA ALA A 68 -14.07 -2.80 2.30
C ALA A 68 -13.81 -2.75 0.78
N ARG A 69 -12.89 -1.90 0.35
CA ARG A 69 -12.51 -1.68 -1.05
C ARG A 69 -11.01 -1.73 -1.25
N ALA A 70 -10.59 -2.36 -2.35
CA ALA A 70 -9.26 -2.18 -2.90
C ALA A 70 -9.37 -1.50 -4.28
N TYR A 71 -8.43 -0.63 -4.58
CA TYR A 71 -8.36 0.11 -5.83
C TYR A 71 -7.08 -0.27 -6.56
N VAL A 72 -7.18 -0.58 -7.84
CA VAL A 72 -6.06 -1.05 -8.65
C VAL A 72 -5.96 -0.24 -9.93
N THR A 73 -4.81 0.40 -10.15
CA THR A 73 -4.54 1.14 -11.39
C THR A 73 -4.05 0.20 -12.48
N SER A 74 -4.52 0.41 -13.71
CA SER A 74 -4.08 -0.30 -14.91
C SER A 74 -3.59 0.70 -15.96
N PRO A 75 -2.28 1.04 -16.01
CA PRO A 75 -1.72 2.01 -16.94
C PRO A 75 -2.07 1.77 -18.41
N GLU A 76 -1.90 0.55 -18.92
CA GLU A 76 -2.24 0.22 -20.31
C GLU A 76 -3.74 0.05 -20.53
N GLY A 77 -4.47 -0.30 -19.46
CA GLY A 77 -5.92 -0.35 -19.47
C GLY A 77 -6.59 1.02 -19.45
N LYS A 78 -5.90 2.05 -18.96
CA LYS A 78 -6.43 3.40 -18.72
C LYS A 78 -7.63 3.42 -17.78
N TYR A 79 -7.57 2.67 -16.68
CA TYR A 79 -8.64 2.67 -15.68
C TYR A 79 -8.15 2.41 -14.26
N LEU A 80 -9.00 2.79 -13.31
CA LEU A 80 -8.99 2.34 -11.93
C LEU A 80 -10.03 1.24 -11.75
N SER A 81 -9.62 0.06 -11.32
CA SER A 81 -10.54 -1.01 -10.91
C SER A 81 -10.92 -0.84 -9.45
N VAL A 82 -12.21 -0.93 -9.15
CA VAL A 82 -12.76 -0.97 -7.79
C VAL A 82 -13.08 -2.42 -7.44
N VAL A 83 -12.46 -2.95 -6.39
CA VAL A 83 -12.59 -4.34 -5.95
C VAL A 83 -13.31 -4.39 -4.61
N ASP A 84 -14.34 -5.23 -4.50
CA ASP A 84 -14.90 -5.63 -3.22
C ASP A 84 -13.98 -6.66 -2.58
N THR A 85 -13.41 -6.34 -1.42
CA THR A 85 -12.41 -7.17 -0.74
C THR A 85 -13.03 -8.38 -0.06
N ARG A 86 -14.27 -8.27 0.43
CA ARG A 86 -14.97 -9.35 1.12
C ARG A 86 -15.49 -10.39 0.14
N GLU A 87 -16.10 -9.92 -0.95
CA GLU A 87 -16.63 -10.78 -2.01
C GLU A 87 -15.57 -11.18 -3.04
N ARG A 88 -14.37 -10.59 -2.93
CA ARG A 88 -13.21 -10.83 -3.80
C ARG A 88 -13.61 -10.75 -5.27
N ARG A 89 -14.21 -9.64 -5.67
CA ARG A 89 -14.63 -9.41 -7.06
C ARG A 89 -14.44 -7.97 -7.49
N VAL A 90 -14.18 -7.77 -8.78
CA VAL A 90 -14.18 -6.44 -9.39
C VAL A 90 -15.62 -5.96 -9.49
N LEU A 91 -15.92 -4.81 -8.88
CA LEU A 91 -17.23 -4.17 -8.92
C LEU A 91 -17.42 -3.37 -10.20
N ARG A 92 -16.40 -2.57 -10.55
CA ARG A 92 -16.42 -1.70 -11.73
C ARG A 92 -15.02 -1.23 -12.10
N LYS A 93 -14.91 -0.65 -13.29
CA LYS A 93 -13.73 0.06 -13.78
C LYS A 93 -14.10 1.51 -14.08
N ILE A 94 -13.29 2.43 -13.60
CA ILE A 94 -13.45 3.87 -13.80
C ILE A 94 -12.43 4.31 -14.84
N PRO A 95 -12.85 4.85 -16.00
CA PRO A 95 -11.91 5.35 -17.01
C PRO A 95 -11.00 6.45 -16.45
N LEU A 96 -9.71 6.31 -16.69
CA LEU A 96 -8.66 7.27 -16.38
C LEU A 96 -7.77 7.39 -17.62
N GLU A 97 -8.17 8.23 -18.58
CA GLU A 97 -7.35 8.50 -19.77
C GLU A 97 -5.96 8.97 -19.35
N GLY A 98 -4.90 8.41 -19.93
CA GLY A 98 -3.52 8.68 -19.54
C GLY A 98 -2.81 7.42 -19.05
N GLY A 99 -1.87 7.56 -18.11
CA GLY A 99 -1.12 6.47 -17.50
C GLY A 99 -1.32 6.40 -16.00
N PRO A 100 -2.46 5.89 -15.49
CA PRO A 100 -2.69 5.77 -14.05
C PRO A 100 -1.67 4.80 -13.42
N LEU A 101 -0.86 5.27 -12.46
CA LEU A 101 0.26 4.49 -11.89
C LEU A 101 0.21 4.34 -10.36
N GLY A 102 0.65 5.34 -9.60
CA GLY A 102 0.58 5.32 -8.14
C GLY A 102 -0.73 5.90 -7.63
N LEU A 103 -1.20 5.41 -6.50
CA LEU A 103 -2.45 5.88 -5.89
C LEU A 103 -2.43 5.86 -4.36
N ALA A 104 -3.29 6.69 -3.77
CA ALA A 104 -3.62 6.67 -2.36
C ALA A 104 -5.13 6.87 -2.15
N VAL A 105 -5.69 6.27 -1.09
CA VAL A 105 -7.07 6.49 -0.68
C VAL A 105 -7.09 7.54 0.42
N ALA A 106 -7.99 8.53 0.33
CA ALA A 106 -8.21 9.49 1.40
C ALA A 106 -8.59 8.75 2.70
N PRO A 107 -8.18 9.24 3.89
CA PRO A 107 -8.48 8.57 5.16
C PRO A 107 -9.98 8.35 5.44
N ASP A 108 -10.84 9.21 4.88
CA ASP A 108 -12.30 9.08 4.97
C ASP A 108 -12.92 8.11 3.94
N GLY A 109 -12.11 7.54 3.04
CA GLY A 109 -12.52 6.62 2.00
C GLY A 109 -13.26 7.24 0.81
N LYS A 110 -13.53 8.56 0.79
CA LYS A 110 -14.40 9.20 -0.22
C LYS A 110 -13.69 9.55 -1.52
N ARG A 111 -12.36 9.60 -1.51
CA ARG A 111 -11.54 9.98 -2.66
C ARG A 111 -10.38 9.01 -2.84
N VAL A 112 -10.06 8.74 -4.10
CA VAL A 112 -8.83 8.06 -4.51
C VAL A 112 -8.01 9.03 -5.35
N TYR A 113 -6.78 9.27 -4.95
CA TYR A 113 -5.85 10.13 -5.67
C TYR A 113 -4.94 9.26 -6.53
N VAL A 114 -4.85 9.54 -7.84
CA VAL A 114 -4.12 8.69 -8.79
C VAL A 114 -3.18 9.54 -9.63
N ALA A 115 -1.90 9.21 -9.64
CA ALA A 115 -0.91 9.83 -10.51
C ALA A 115 -1.11 9.38 -11.96
N ASP A 116 -1.12 10.33 -12.88
CA ASP A 116 -1.12 10.11 -14.32
C ASP A 116 0.29 10.32 -14.86
N MET A 117 1.04 9.22 -14.97
CA MET A 117 2.46 9.26 -15.32
C MET A 117 2.71 9.82 -16.73
N TYR A 118 1.72 9.82 -17.62
CA TYR A 118 1.87 10.28 -19.01
C TYR A 118 1.42 11.73 -19.20
N GLU A 119 0.44 12.22 -18.42
CA GLU A 119 -0.16 13.55 -18.61
C GLU A 119 0.15 14.56 -17.47
N GLN A 120 1.24 14.34 -16.72
CA GLN A 120 1.79 15.26 -15.71
C GLN A 120 0.83 15.70 -14.58
N ARG A 121 -0.26 14.95 -14.40
CA ARG A 121 -1.38 15.34 -13.56
C ARG A 121 -1.68 14.33 -12.46
N LEU A 122 -2.45 14.78 -11.49
CA LEU A 122 -3.07 13.96 -10.44
C LEU A 122 -4.58 13.98 -10.65
N PHE A 123 -5.21 12.81 -10.60
CA PHE A 123 -6.66 12.68 -10.52
C PHE A 123 -7.13 12.68 -9.08
N SER A 124 -8.27 13.32 -8.82
CA SER A 124 -9.12 13.01 -7.67
C SER A 124 -10.33 12.25 -8.20
N VAL A 125 -10.52 11.03 -7.70
CA VAL A 125 -11.56 10.11 -8.16
C VAL A 125 -12.55 9.84 -7.02
N ASP A 126 -13.82 10.02 -7.31
CA ASP A 126 -14.93 9.47 -6.53
C ASP A 126 -15.16 8.01 -6.99
N PRO A 127 -15.06 7.02 -6.09
CA PRO A 127 -15.27 5.61 -6.44
C PRO A 127 -16.63 5.29 -7.10
N GLU A 128 -17.65 6.11 -6.86
CA GLU A 128 -19.01 5.90 -7.34
C GLU A 128 -19.32 6.71 -8.61
N SER A 129 -18.81 7.93 -8.71
CA SER A 129 -19.13 8.85 -9.83
C SER A 129 -17.99 9.09 -10.83
N GLY A 130 -16.75 8.68 -10.51
CA GLY A 130 -15.60 8.81 -11.40
C GLY A 130 -14.70 10.01 -11.11
N VAL A 131 -14.01 10.55 -12.12
CA VAL A 131 -13.08 11.68 -11.94
C VAL A 131 -13.85 12.94 -11.54
N VAL A 132 -13.46 13.56 -10.42
CA VAL A 132 -14.09 14.79 -9.93
C VAL A 132 -13.21 16.02 -10.12
N ALA A 133 -11.89 15.86 -10.16
CA ALA A 133 -10.95 16.96 -10.37
C ALA A 133 -9.60 16.44 -10.90
N THR A 134 -8.85 17.33 -11.53
CA THR A 134 -7.46 17.11 -11.94
C THR A 134 -6.57 18.28 -11.48
N ALA A 135 -5.31 18.00 -11.20
CA ALA A 135 -4.31 19.00 -10.82
C ALA A 135 -3.00 18.72 -11.57
N GLN A 136 -2.36 19.75 -12.11
CA GLN A 136 -1.02 19.63 -12.68
C GLN A 136 0.01 19.52 -11.55
N VAL A 137 0.79 18.45 -11.54
CA VAL A 137 1.72 18.14 -10.45
C VAL A 137 3.18 18.10 -10.90
N GLY A 138 3.45 17.80 -12.17
CA GLY A 138 4.80 17.85 -12.76
C GLY A 138 5.09 16.65 -13.65
N VAL A 139 6.27 16.63 -14.27
CA VAL A 139 6.68 15.57 -15.22
C VAL A 139 6.77 14.19 -14.56
N THR A 140 6.07 13.23 -15.16
CA THR A 140 6.10 11.81 -14.81
C THR A 140 5.81 11.55 -13.32
N PRO A 141 4.61 11.90 -12.84
CA PRO A 141 4.23 11.63 -11.47
C PRO A 141 4.14 10.12 -11.24
N SER A 142 4.63 9.67 -10.08
CA SER A 142 4.77 8.26 -9.75
C SER A 142 4.02 7.88 -8.47
N GLY A 143 4.70 7.76 -7.33
CA GLY A 143 4.09 7.41 -6.04
C GLY A 143 3.22 8.55 -5.50
N VAL A 144 2.12 8.17 -4.84
CA VAL A 144 1.17 9.10 -4.22
C VAL A 144 0.95 8.68 -2.77
N ALA A 145 0.94 9.64 -1.86
CA ALA A 145 0.57 9.46 -0.47
C ALA A 145 -0.33 10.62 0.00
N VAL A 146 -1.18 10.38 0.98
CA VAL A 146 -2.02 11.42 1.61
C VAL A 146 -1.82 11.40 3.12
N THR A 147 -1.74 12.58 3.74
CA THR A 147 -1.54 12.69 5.18
C THR A 147 -2.68 12.05 5.96
N PRO A 148 -2.44 11.54 7.20
CA PRO A 148 -3.48 10.93 8.02
C PRO A 148 -4.67 11.85 8.33
N ASP A 149 -4.45 13.16 8.37
CA ASP A 149 -5.52 14.16 8.53
C ASP A 149 -6.30 14.45 7.23
N GLY A 150 -5.90 13.83 6.11
CA GLY A 150 -6.54 13.93 4.81
C GLY A 150 -6.30 15.25 4.08
N ARG A 151 -5.43 16.14 4.59
CA ARG A 151 -5.32 17.51 4.06
C ARG A 151 -4.28 17.71 2.97
N THR A 152 -3.18 16.96 3.00
CA THR A 152 -2.06 17.16 2.07
C THR A 152 -1.76 15.87 1.33
N ILE A 153 -1.69 15.98 0.01
CA ILE A 153 -1.29 14.88 -0.89
C ILE A 153 0.15 15.15 -1.33
N LEU A 154 1.00 14.12 -1.24
CA LEU A 154 2.36 14.13 -1.73
C LEU A 154 2.42 13.28 -3.00
N VAL A 155 3.08 13.82 -4.03
CA VAL A 155 3.30 13.12 -5.30
C VAL A 155 4.78 13.16 -5.64
N ALA A 156 5.39 12.00 -5.86
CA ALA A 156 6.75 11.93 -6.41
C ALA A 156 6.72 12.35 -7.89
N ILE A 157 7.53 13.34 -8.23
CA ILE A 157 7.70 13.85 -9.59
C ILE A 157 9.05 13.36 -10.08
N ARG A 158 9.00 12.20 -10.74
CA ARG A 158 10.16 11.33 -10.95
C ARG A 158 11.25 12.02 -11.75
N ASP A 159 10.90 12.57 -12.90
CA ASP A 159 11.89 13.14 -13.81
C ASP A 159 12.31 14.56 -13.41
N ALA A 160 11.63 15.16 -12.41
CA ALA A 160 12.00 16.45 -11.83
C ALA A 160 12.82 16.35 -10.54
N ASN A 161 13.02 15.14 -9.99
CA ASN A 161 13.70 14.93 -8.70
C ASN A 161 13.02 15.66 -7.53
N LYS A 162 11.69 15.67 -7.52
CA LYS A 162 10.89 16.47 -6.56
C LYS A 162 9.73 15.69 -5.94
N ILE A 163 9.24 16.20 -4.81
CA ILE A 163 7.92 15.89 -4.27
C ILE A 163 7.03 17.12 -4.44
N ALA A 164 5.90 16.96 -5.11
CA ALA A 164 4.85 17.97 -5.15
C ALA A 164 3.91 17.82 -3.95
N PHE A 165 3.49 18.94 -3.37
CA PHE A 165 2.45 19.01 -2.34
C PHE A 165 1.17 19.55 -2.97
N VAL A 166 0.05 18.89 -2.72
CA VAL A 166 -1.27 19.30 -3.22
C VAL A 166 -2.24 19.38 -2.03
N ASP A 167 -3.01 20.45 -1.96
CA ASP A 167 -4.09 20.58 -0.98
C ASP A 167 -5.25 19.67 -1.38
N ALA A 168 -5.69 18.80 -0.47
CA ALA A 168 -6.72 17.81 -0.79
C ALA A 168 -8.12 18.41 -0.95
N ALA A 169 -8.39 19.58 -0.35
CA ALA A 169 -9.70 20.21 -0.37
C ALA A 169 -9.90 21.09 -1.61
N SER A 170 -8.94 21.96 -1.91
CA SER A 170 -8.97 22.82 -3.11
C SER A 170 -8.41 22.12 -4.35
N PHE A 171 -7.71 21.00 -4.17
CA PHE A 171 -7.00 20.26 -5.21
C PHE A 171 -6.00 21.12 -5.99
N GLN A 172 -5.38 22.08 -5.29
CA GLN A 172 -4.37 22.97 -5.86
C GLN A 172 -2.98 22.58 -5.38
N LYS A 173 -1.99 22.71 -6.26
CA LYS A 173 -0.59 22.51 -5.92
C LYS A 173 -0.11 23.60 -4.98
N LEU A 174 0.39 23.19 -3.82
CA LEU A 174 0.91 24.05 -2.76
C LEU A 174 2.39 24.41 -2.94
N GLY A 175 3.12 23.60 -3.71
CA GLY A 175 4.55 23.78 -3.96
C GLY A 175 5.25 22.47 -4.26
N GLU A 176 6.58 22.54 -4.35
CA GLU A 176 7.44 21.38 -4.56
C GLU A 176 8.67 21.45 -3.64
N LEU A 177 9.26 20.29 -3.39
CA LEU A 177 10.50 20.14 -2.64
C LEU A 177 11.46 19.25 -3.42
N GLU A 178 12.70 19.69 -3.59
CA GLU A 178 13.76 18.86 -4.16
C GLU A 178 14.11 17.70 -3.23
N VAL A 179 14.19 16.49 -3.79
CA VAL A 179 14.60 15.26 -3.11
C VAL A 179 15.74 14.61 -3.88
N GLY A 180 16.08 13.36 -3.59
CA GLY A 180 17.08 12.63 -4.37
C GLY A 180 16.64 12.41 -5.82
N ARG A 181 17.48 11.72 -6.60
CA ARG A 181 17.22 11.53 -8.02
C ARG A 181 16.17 10.46 -8.27
N HIS A 182 15.25 10.77 -9.18
CA HIS A 182 14.25 9.84 -9.70
C HIS A 182 13.34 9.24 -8.60
N PRO A 183 12.64 10.06 -7.80
CA PRO A 183 11.79 9.57 -6.72
C PRO A 183 10.64 8.69 -7.25
N PHE A 184 10.37 7.60 -6.54
CA PHE A 184 9.24 6.71 -6.83
C PHE A 184 8.26 6.61 -5.66
N GLY A 185 8.52 5.71 -4.69
CA GLY A 185 7.64 5.51 -3.55
C GLY A 185 7.70 6.69 -2.59
N VAL A 186 6.54 7.07 -2.06
CA VAL A 186 6.40 8.06 -0.99
C VAL A 186 5.55 7.45 0.12
N THR A 187 6.08 7.42 1.33
CA THR A 187 5.38 6.89 2.52
C THR A 187 5.35 7.97 3.59
N ILE A 188 4.21 8.14 4.25
CA ILE A 188 4.02 9.08 5.36
C ILE A 188 3.94 8.27 6.66
N ASP A 189 4.56 8.75 7.73
CA ASP A 189 4.43 8.11 9.05
C ASP A 189 3.03 8.27 9.64
N ALA A 190 2.70 7.38 10.59
CA ALA A 190 1.34 7.30 11.15
C ALA A 190 0.91 8.58 11.90
N ASP A 191 1.85 9.36 12.43
CA ASP A 191 1.57 10.64 13.08
C ASP A 191 1.58 11.84 12.11
N GLY A 192 1.85 11.61 10.82
CA GLY A 192 1.78 12.62 9.77
C GLY A 192 2.85 13.71 9.89
N LYS A 193 3.97 13.42 10.55
CA LYS A 193 5.06 14.38 10.76
C LYS A 193 6.14 14.28 9.69
N ARG A 194 6.42 13.08 9.19
CA ARG A 194 7.47 12.86 8.20
C ARG A 194 6.97 12.08 6.99
N ALA A 195 7.57 12.37 5.85
CA ALA A 195 7.48 11.56 4.65
C ALA A 195 8.84 11.02 4.24
N TYR A 196 8.84 9.87 3.58
CA TYR A 196 10.03 9.14 3.15
C TYR A 196 9.89 8.90 1.65
N SER A 197 10.81 9.48 0.87
CA SER A 197 10.83 9.33 -0.59
C SER A 197 12.00 8.46 -1.04
N ALA A 198 11.69 7.35 -1.71
CA ALA A 198 12.67 6.46 -2.30
C ALA A 198 13.20 7.01 -3.62
N ASN A 199 14.48 7.37 -3.65
CA ASN A 199 15.11 8.03 -4.79
C ASN A 199 15.91 7.00 -5.59
N VAL A 200 15.28 6.48 -6.65
CA VAL A 200 15.74 5.31 -7.40
C VAL A 200 17.15 5.52 -7.91
N GLU A 201 17.49 6.69 -8.45
CA GLU A 201 18.78 6.89 -9.12
C GLU A 201 19.89 7.40 -8.22
N SER A 202 19.58 7.88 -7.01
CA SER A 202 20.59 8.34 -6.04
C SER A 202 20.89 7.35 -4.91
N ASP A 203 20.25 6.17 -4.95
CA ASP A 203 20.44 5.10 -3.97
C ASP A 203 20.26 5.59 -2.51
N ASP A 204 19.26 6.44 -2.29
CA ASP A 204 18.93 6.99 -0.98
C ASP A 204 17.42 7.22 -0.73
N ILE A 205 17.06 7.32 0.54
CA ILE A 205 15.76 7.82 1.00
C ILE A 205 15.90 9.27 1.43
N SER A 206 15.03 10.15 0.94
CA SER A 206 14.90 11.51 1.45
C SER A 206 13.87 11.51 2.57
N VAL A 207 14.25 11.95 3.77
CA VAL A 207 13.36 12.12 4.91
C VAL A 207 12.91 13.57 4.97
N ILE A 208 11.60 13.79 4.89
CA ILE A 208 10.98 15.11 4.77
C ILE A 208 10.21 15.39 6.05
N ASP A 209 10.48 16.52 6.70
CA ASP A 209 9.61 17.07 7.73
C ASP A 209 8.43 17.78 7.07
N LEU A 210 7.21 17.33 7.34
CA LEU A 210 6.00 17.82 6.68
C LEU A 210 5.56 19.19 7.17
N SER A 211 5.87 19.53 8.44
CA SER A 211 5.49 20.82 9.03
C SER A 211 6.26 21.98 8.40
N SER A 212 7.55 21.78 8.15
CA SER A 212 8.45 22.77 7.55
C SER A 212 8.62 22.58 6.04
N ARG A 213 8.17 21.45 5.48
CA ARG A 213 8.35 21.03 4.08
C ARG A 213 9.82 21.04 3.67
N ARG A 214 10.69 20.45 4.48
CA ARG A 214 12.13 20.39 4.24
C ARG A 214 12.64 18.96 4.33
N VAL A 215 13.62 18.64 3.47
CA VAL A 215 14.43 17.43 3.64
C VAL A 215 15.30 17.62 4.88
N ILE A 216 15.14 16.74 5.88
CA ILE A 216 15.89 16.76 7.14
C ILE A 216 17.02 15.72 7.17
N ALA A 217 16.96 14.71 6.30
CA ALA A 217 18.02 13.71 6.15
C ALA A 217 17.98 13.05 4.77
N ARG A 218 19.13 12.51 4.35
CA ARG A 218 19.24 11.54 3.26
C ARG A 218 19.90 10.27 3.78
N VAL A 219 19.21 9.14 3.66
CA VAL A 219 19.66 7.84 4.17
C VAL A 219 20.14 6.99 3.00
N LYS A 220 21.41 6.60 3.00
CA LYS A 220 21.94 5.70 1.99
C LYS A 220 21.41 4.27 2.21
N VAL A 221 21.00 3.64 1.12
CA VAL A 221 20.42 2.30 1.07
C VAL A 221 21.04 1.51 -0.09
N GLY A 222 20.49 0.34 -0.40
CA GLY A 222 20.91 -0.46 -1.54
C GLY A 222 20.58 0.20 -2.88
N LYS A 223 20.98 -0.49 -3.96
CA LYS A 223 20.85 0.05 -5.31
C LYS A 223 19.40 0.06 -5.78
N ARG A 224 19.00 1.18 -6.39
CA ARG A 224 17.66 1.39 -6.98
C ARG A 224 16.54 1.18 -5.95
N PRO A 225 16.49 1.98 -4.87
CA PRO A 225 15.45 1.86 -3.87
C PRO A 225 14.09 2.25 -4.46
N TYR A 226 13.03 1.49 -4.18
CA TYR A 226 11.75 1.67 -4.85
C TYR A 226 10.61 2.13 -3.94
N CYS A 227 10.36 1.44 -2.83
CA CYS A 227 9.31 1.76 -1.85
C CYS A 227 9.84 1.62 -0.41
N VAL A 228 9.14 2.25 0.54
CA VAL A 228 9.51 2.24 1.97
C VAL A 228 8.31 1.81 2.82
N ALA A 229 8.51 0.85 3.72
CA ALA A 229 7.57 0.53 4.80
C ALA A 229 8.17 0.94 6.15
N LEU A 230 7.31 1.30 7.10
CA LEU A 230 7.71 1.73 8.43
C LEU A 230 7.15 0.75 9.48
N ALA A 231 8.00 0.24 10.36
CA ALA A 231 7.57 -0.63 11.46
C ALA A 231 8.59 -0.63 12.60
N GLN A 232 8.12 -0.70 13.84
CA GLN A 232 8.96 -0.84 15.04
C GLN A 232 10.13 0.16 15.12
N GLY A 233 9.90 1.42 14.77
CA GLY A 233 10.95 2.45 14.79
C GLY A 233 12.00 2.32 13.68
N ARG A 234 11.77 1.45 12.67
CA ARG A 234 12.66 1.23 11.54
C ARG A 234 11.96 1.53 10.22
N GLY A 235 12.74 1.98 9.24
CA GLY A 235 12.35 2.03 7.83
C GLY A 235 12.92 0.84 7.07
N PHE A 236 12.10 0.21 6.25
CA PHE A 236 12.42 -0.94 5.41
C PHE A 236 12.26 -0.54 3.95
N VAL A 237 13.29 -0.73 3.14
CA VAL A 237 13.37 -0.20 1.77
C VAL A 237 13.67 -1.31 0.80
N THR A 238 12.87 -1.48 -0.24
CA THR A 238 13.15 -2.43 -1.32
C THR A 238 14.23 -1.88 -2.24
N ASP A 239 15.31 -2.63 -2.45
CA ASP A 239 16.43 -2.27 -3.31
C ASP A 239 16.44 -3.17 -4.56
N GLN A 240 15.89 -2.70 -5.67
CA GLN A 240 15.62 -3.53 -6.85
C GLN A 240 16.87 -4.27 -7.35
N TYR A 241 17.98 -3.54 -7.48
CA TYR A 241 19.22 -4.06 -8.11
C TYR A 241 20.18 -4.66 -7.08
N ALA A 242 19.85 -4.60 -5.79
CA ALA A 242 20.61 -5.26 -4.73
C ALA A 242 19.92 -6.53 -4.21
N GLU A 243 18.70 -6.82 -4.69
CA GLU A 243 17.90 -8.00 -4.32
C GLU A 243 17.74 -8.09 -2.80
N SER A 244 17.43 -6.95 -2.20
CA SER A 244 17.43 -6.80 -0.75
C SER A 244 16.37 -5.83 -0.25
N VAL A 245 16.15 -5.92 1.06
CA VAL A 245 15.51 -4.87 1.85
C VAL A 245 16.56 -4.22 2.75
N SER A 246 16.87 -2.95 2.50
CA SER A 246 17.67 -2.14 3.41
C SER A 246 16.84 -1.71 4.62
N VAL A 247 17.46 -1.72 5.81
CA VAL A 247 16.81 -1.35 7.07
C VAL A 247 17.59 -0.22 7.72
N PHE A 248 16.89 0.82 8.18
CA PHE A 248 17.48 1.94 8.91
C PHE A 248 16.63 2.35 10.11
N ASP A 249 17.24 3.01 11.08
CA ASP A 249 16.57 3.48 12.30
C ASP A 249 15.87 4.84 12.06
N LEU A 250 14.61 5.00 12.46
CA LEU A 250 13.83 6.22 12.20
C LEU A 250 14.19 7.39 13.12
N SER A 251 14.88 7.13 14.23
CA SER A 251 15.29 8.18 15.18
C SER A 251 16.66 8.76 14.82
N THR A 252 17.60 7.91 14.43
CA THR A 252 19.00 8.28 14.14
C THR A 252 19.30 8.34 12.64
N PHE A 253 18.46 7.74 11.80
CA PHE A 253 18.68 7.55 10.37
C PHE A 253 19.91 6.70 10.01
N ALA A 254 20.47 5.99 11.00
CA ALA A 254 21.60 5.11 10.79
C ALA A 254 21.16 3.80 10.10
N PRO A 255 22.00 3.23 9.22
CA PRO A 255 21.75 1.90 8.67
C PRO A 255 21.77 0.85 9.79
N VAL A 256 20.87 -0.11 9.70
CA VAL A 256 20.70 -1.22 10.66
C VAL A 256 21.14 -2.54 10.04
N ALA A 257 20.59 -2.88 8.87
CA ALA A 257 20.86 -4.16 8.22
C ALA A 257 20.46 -4.14 6.73
N GLN A 258 20.79 -5.23 6.04
CA GLN A 258 20.27 -5.54 4.72
C GLN A 258 19.78 -7.01 4.71
N VAL A 259 18.52 -7.22 4.36
CA VAL A 259 17.89 -8.55 4.30
C VAL A 259 17.80 -8.99 2.85
N LYS A 260 18.32 -10.16 2.50
CA LYS A 260 18.19 -10.69 1.13
C LYS A 260 16.76 -11.15 0.86
N VAL A 261 16.23 -10.76 -0.30
CA VAL A 261 14.89 -11.11 -0.77
C VAL A 261 14.95 -11.70 -2.18
N GLY A 262 13.80 -11.84 -2.85
CA GLY A 262 13.73 -12.28 -4.24
C GLY A 262 14.25 -11.23 -5.21
N GLU A 263 14.29 -11.60 -6.49
CA GLU A 263 14.83 -10.73 -7.54
C GLU A 263 13.88 -9.55 -7.83
N TYR A 264 14.47 -8.35 -7.94
CA TYR A 264 13.77 -7.12 -8.29
C TYR A 264 12.59 -6.78 -7.35
N PRO A 265 12.84 -6.60 -6.04
CA PRO A 265 11.79 -6.25 -5.08
C PRO A 265 11.24 -4.85 -5.35
N GLU A 266 9.90 -4.71 -5.40
CA GLU A 266 9.23 -3.41 -5.60
C GLU A 266 8.39 -3.03 -4.38
N GLY A 267 7.13 -3.48 -4.33
CA GLY A 267 6.18 -3.14 -3.29
C GLY A 267 6.56 -3.71 -1.94
N ILE A 268 6.39 -2.89 -0.90
CA ILE A 268 6.67 -3.25 0.49
C ILE A 268 5.64 -2.64 1.42
N GLY A 269 5.19 -3.42 2.41
CA GLY A 269 4.17 -3.02 3.36
C GLY A 269 4.37 -3.69 4.71
N ALA A 270 3.90 -3.07 5.79
CA ALA A 270 3.96 -3.64 7.14
C ALA A 270 2.59 -4.16 7.57
N SER A 271 2.56 -5.24 8.35
CA SER A 271 1.38 -5.65 9.09
C SER A 271 0.91 -4.53 10.03
N ARG A 272 -0.37 -4.52 10.38
CA ARG A 272 -0.96 -3.49 11.25
C ARG A 272 -0.27 -3.40 12.62
N ASP A 273 0.17 -4.54 13.15
CA ASP A 273 0.92 -4.62 14.41
C ASP A 273 2.43 -4.33 14.25
N GLY A 274 2.89 -4.08 13.03
CA GLY A 274 4.28 -3.80 12.68
C GLY A 274 5.23 -4.99 12.89
N LYS A 275 4.74 -6.21 13.10
CA LYS A 275 5.60 -7.38 13.33
C LYS A 275 6.14 -8.01 12.06
N THR A 276 5.45 -7.81 10.94
CA THR A 276 5.79 -8.45 9.68
C THR A 276 5.90 -7.42 8.57
N ILE A 277 6.95 -7.52 7.78
CA ILE A 277 7.14 -6.78 6.53
C ILE A 277 6.88 -7.72 5.37
N TYR A 278 6.11 -7.27 4.39
CA TYR A 278 5.77 -8.03 3.19
C TYR A 278 6.37 -7.39 1.96
N VAL A 279 6.90 -8.19 1.04
CA VAL A 279 7.65 -7.73 -0.13
C VAL A 279 7.21 -8.47 -1.38
N ALA A 280 6.85 -7.74 -2.43
CA ALA A 280 6.62 -8.29 -3.77
C ALA A 280 7.93 -8.30 -4.57
N ASN A 281 8.30 -9.47 -5.11
CA ASN A 281 9.55 -9.69 -5.85
C ASN A 281 9.21 -10.01 -7.31
N TRP A 282 9.44 -9.04 -8.20
CA TRP A 282 8.89 -9.06 -9.55
C TRP A 282 9.37 -10.27 -10.35
N PHE A 283 10.68 -10.48 -10.49
CA PHE A 283 11.18 -11.48 -11.44
C PHE A 283 11.08 -12.91 -10.91
N THR A 284 10.94 -13.10 -9.60
CA THR A 284 10.72 -14.43 -9.02
C THR A 284 9.25 -14.84 -8.94
N ASN A 285 8.29 -13.92 -9.18
CA ASN A 285 6.85 -14.18 -9.02
C ASN A 285 6.50 -14.67 -7.61
N GLU A 286 7.13 -14.06 -6.61
CA GLU A 286 6.99 -14.43 -5.20
C GLU A 286 6.69 -13.22 -4.31
N PHE A 287 5.89 -13.46 -3.29
CA PHE A 287 5.55 -12.51 -2.24
C PHE A 287 6.06 -13.03 -0.89
N TRP A 288 6.99 -12.31 -0.28
CA TRP A 288 7.74 -12.78 0.90
C TRP A 288 7.28 -12.03 2.15
N SER A 289 7.42 -12.67 3.31
CA SER A 289 7.27 -12.04 4.62
C SER A 289 8.57 -12.10 5.42
N ILE A 290 8.85 -11.04 6.16
CA ILE A 290 10.05 -10.83 6.98
C ILE A 290 9.59 -10.44 8.38
N ALA A 291 10.12 -11.10 9.42
CA ALA A 291 9.92 -10.67 10.80
C ALA A 291 10.68 -9.36 11.06
N ALA A 292 9.98 -8.30 11.46
CA ALA A 292 10.52 -6.94 11.58
C ALA A 292 11.52 -6.77 12.74
N ASP A 293 11.40 -7.61 13.77
CA ASP A 293 12.29 -7.62 14.93
C ASP A 293 13.61 -8.33 14.63
N SER A 294 13.53 -9.56 14.12
CA SER A 294 14.68 -10.44 13.88
C SER A 294 15.31 -10.28 12.50
N LEU A 295 14.63 -9.57 11.58
CA LEU A 295 15.06 -9.32 10.20
C LEU A 295 15.28 -10.60 9.39
N LYS A 296 14.47 -11.64 9.65
CA LYS A 296 14.54 -12.94 8.97
C LYS A 296 13.34 -13.10 8.06
N VAL A 297 13.57 -13.64 6.87
CA VAL A 297 12.48 -14.13 6.00
C VAL A 297 11.79 -15.29 6.73
N ILE A 298 10.47 -15.21 6.88
CA ILE A 298 9.68 -16.20 7.65
C ILE A 298 8.78 -17.06 6.76
N ALA A 299 8.28 -16.53 5.64
CA ALA A 299 7.46 -17.29 4.71
C ALA A 299 7.43 -16.65 3.31
N LYS A 300 6.93 -17.42 2.34
CA LYS A 300 6.81 -17.03 0.93
C LYS A 300 5.51 -17.55 0.36
N ALA A 301 4.89 -16.77 -0.53
CA ALA A 301 3.73 -17.12 -1.32
C ALA A 301 4.08 -16.99 -2.81
N LYS A 302 3.46 -17.82 -3.65
CA LYS A 302 3.49 -17.64 -5.10
C LYS A 302 2.45 -16.62 -5.52
N THR A 303 2.73 -15.88 -6.59
CA THR A 303 1.79 -14.91 -7.18
C THR A 303 1.62 -15.18 -8.67
N GLY A 304 0.84 -14.34 -9.35
CA GLY A 304 0.90 -14.21 -10.81
C GLY A 304 2.23 -13.62 -11.28
N ASP A 305 2.33 -13.40 -12.59
CA ASP A 305 3.55 -12.94 -13.23
C ASP A 305 3.76 -11.43 -13.07
N GLY A 306 4.97 -11.03 -12.65
CA GLY A 306 5.37 -9.65 -12.39
C GLY A 306 4.64 -8.97 -11.23
N PRO A 307 4.71 -9.49 -9.99
CA PRO A 307 4.10 -8.87 -8.83
C PRO A 307 4.75 -7.52 -8.50
N ARG A 308 3.93 -6.48 -8.29
CA ARG A 308 4.41 -5.11 -8.00
C ARG A 308 3.99 -4.63 -6.61
N ALA A 309 2.69 -4.64 -6.33
CA ALA A 309 2.07 -4.30 -5.04
C ALA A 309 2.63 -3.03 -4.34
N PHE A 310 2.81 -1.92 -5.04
CA PHE A 310 3.17 -0.65 -4.40
C PHE A 310 1.90 0.17 -4.06
N GLY A 311 1.93 0.85 -2.91
CA GLY A 311 0.78 1.50 -2.29
C GLY A 311 0.35 0.79 -1.00
N ALA A 312 -0.87 1.06 -0.52
CA ALA A 312 -1.40 0.46 0.70
C ALA A 312 -2.12 -0.87 0.42
N PHE A 313 -1.39 -1.96 0.16
CA PHE A 313 -1.98 -3.21 -0.37
C PHE A 313 -2.42 -4.24 0.69
N ILE A 314 -2.28 -3.93 1.98
CA ILE A 314 -2.63 -4.85 3.08
C ILE A 314 -3.98 -4.43 3.67
N ARG A 315 -4.88 -5.40 3.78
CA ARG A 315 -6.14 -5.30 4.49
C ARG A 315 -6.00 -5.97 5.85
N ALA A 316 -6.06 -5.19 6.91
CA ALA A 316 -6.17 -5.73 8.25
C ALA A 316 -7.63 -6.12 8.53
N MET A 317 -7.88 -7.35 8.93
CA MET A 317 -9.19 -7.80 9.38
C MET A 317 -9.37 -7.44 10.85
N ASN A 318 -10.60 -7.05 11.22
CA ASN A 318 -10.98 -6.78 12.61
C ASN A 318 -11.51 -8.04 13.29
#